data_AF-A0A0F5PLM3-F1
#
_entry.id   AF-A0A0F5PLM3-F1
#
_cell.length_a   1.000
_cell.length_b   1.000
_cell.length_c   1.000
_cell.angle_alpha   90.00
_cell.angle_beta   90.00
_cell.angle_gamma   90.00
#
_symmetry.space_group_name_H-M   'P 1'
#
loop_
_entity.id
_entity.type
_entity.pdbx_description
1 polymer ?
#
loop_
_entity_poly.entity_id
_entity_poly.type
_entity_poly.pdbx_seq_one_letter_code
_entity_poly.pdbx_strand_id
1 'polypeptide(L)'
;MYGTVEVIVFPAVYERYSSLIKEDNAVLIKGKVSVKEEEEPKILCDDIKLLSQVVVKKLYINMEDSSKIEEVKEVLKKCPGNMPVVLKVNSKLLAAKRDLWVNGSKELIKKL
;
A
#
# COMPACT_ATOMS: atom_id res chain seq x y z
N MET A 1 -4.86 18.49 -0.72
CA MET A 1 -4.00 19.15 -1.72
C MET A 1 -3.88 18.22 -2.90
N TYR A 2 -4.22 18.70 -4.09
CA TYR A 2 -4.07 18.00 -5.36
C TYR A 2 -3.33 18.93 -6.31
N GLY A 3 -2.49 18.40 -7.20
CA GLY A 3 -1.70 19.18 -8.13
C GLY A 3 -0.98 18.29 -9.13
N THR A 4 -0.39 18.92 -10.13
CA THR A 4 0.43 18.27 -11.16
C THR A 4 1.90 18.59 -10.90
N VAL A 5 2.79 17.68 -11.28
CA VAL A 5 4.25 17.89 -11.20
C VAL A 5 4.89 17.34 -12.46
N GLU A 6 5.84 18.10 -13.03
CA GLU A 6 6.60 17.66 -14.19
C GLU A 6 7.64 16.61 -13.79
N VAL A 7 7.69 15.51 -14.53
CA VAL A 7 8.64 14.42 -14.30
C VAL A 7 9.49 14.24 -15.55
N ILE A 8 10.81 14.36 -15.38
CA ILE A 8 11.80 14.15 -16.43
C ILE A 8 12.23 12.69 -16.39
N VAL A 9 12.03 11.98 -17.49
CA VAL A 9 12.44 10.58 -17.67
C VAL A 9 13.58 10.52 -18.68
N PHE A 10 14.79 10.21 -18.22
CA PHE A 10 15.95 10.05 -19.10
C PHE A 10 15.86 8.76 -19.94
N PRO A 11 16.51 8.69 -21.13
CA PRO A 11 16.40 7.56 -22.05
C PRO A 11 16.61 6.19 -21.40
N ALA A 12 17.64 6.02 -20.57
CA ALA A 12 17.92 4.76 -19.90
C ALA A 12 16.81 4.30 -18.92
N VAL A 13 16.08 5.25 -18.32
CA VAL A 13 14.93 4.97 -17.45
C VAL A 13 13.68 4.71 -18.31
N TYR A 14 13.49 5.51 -19.36
CA TYR A 14 12.39 5.34 -20.31
C TYR A 14 12.42 3.96 -20.97
N GLU A 15 13.57 3.50 -21.45
CA GLU A 15 13.73 2.17 -22.05
C GLU A 15 13.26 1.05 -21.12
N ARG A 16 13.53 1.16 -19.81
CA ARG A 16 13.17 0.16 -18.79
C ARG A 16 11.68 0.16 -18.45
N TYR A 17 11.07 1.35 -18.42
CA TYR A 17 9.71 1.52 -17.87
C TYR A 17 8.69 2.04 -18.89
N SER A 18 9.03 2.12 -20.17
CA SER A 18 8.16 2.61 -21.25
C SER A 18 6.78 1.95 -21.26
N SER A 19 6.71 0.66 -20.94
CA SER A 19 5.45 -0.10 -20.85
C SER A 19 4.52 0.39 -19.72
N LEU A 20 5.07 1.04 -18.69
CA LEU A 20 4.34 1.60 -17.55
C LEU A 20 3.95 3.08 -17.76
N ILE A 21 4.61 3.80 -18.66
CA ILE A 21 4.36 5.23 -18.92
C ILE A 21 3.28 5.36 -19.99
N LYS A 22 2.02 5.22 -19.57
CA LYS A 22 0.84 5.31 -20.42
C LYS A 22 -0.24 6.13 -19.73
N GLU A 23 -1.12 6.75 -20.50
CA GLU A 23 -2.32 7.39 -19.98
C GLU A 23 -3.13 6.39 -19.14
N ASP A 24 -3.83 6.90 -18.12
CA ASP A 24 -4.63 6.15 -17.15
C ASP A 24 -3.89 5.06 -16.35
N ASN A 25 -2.56 4.99 -16.43
CA ASN A 25 -1.80 4.01 -15.65
C ASN A 25 -1.31 4.59 -14.32
N ALA A 26 -1.87 4.11 -13.21
CA ALA A 26 -1.47 4.53 -11.87
C ALA A 26 -0.10 3.95 -11.48
N VAL A 27 0.90 4.81 -11.36
CA VAL A 27 2.28 4.45 -11.04
C VAL A 27 2.79 5.18 -9.80
N LEU A 28 3.74 4.55 -9.10
CA LEU A 28 4.58 5.19 -8.11
C LEU A 28 5.92 5.56 -8.78
N ILE A 29 6.27 6.83 -8.71
CA ILE A 29 7.54 7.36 -9.24
C ILE A 29 8.47 7.67 -8.07
N LYS A 30 9.72 7.23 -8.18
CA LYS A 30 10.80 7.59 -7.27
C LYS A 30 11.86 8.36 -8.07
N GLY A 31 12.34 9.45 -7.50
CA GLY A 31 13.31 10.31 -8.15
C GLY A 31 13.86 11.39 -7.24
N LYS A 32 14.69 12.26 -7.81
CA LYS A 32 15.26 13.43 -7.12
C LYS A 32 14.50 14.68 -7.51
N VAL A 33 14.26 15.55 -6.54
CA VAL A 33 13.69 16.88 -6.80
C VAL A 33 14.78 17.75 -7.41
N SER A 34 14.47 18.40 -8.53
CA SER A 34 15.30 19.42 -9.17
C SER A 34 14.59 20.75 -9.05
N VAL A 35 15.24 21.70 -8.39
CA VAL A 35 14.73 23.06 -8.18
C VAL A 35 15.68 24.02 -8.90
N LYS A 36 15.12 24.95 -9.66
CA LYS A 36 15.83 26.08 -10.26
C LYS A 36 15.07 27.36 -9.90
N GLU A 37 15.77 28.49 -9.81
CA GLU A 37 15.18 29.75 -9.30
C GLU A 37 13.98 30.26 -10.13
N GLU A 38 13.93 29.94 -11.43
CA GLU A 38 12.91 30.44 -12.36
C GLU A 38 11.97 29.35 -12.91
N GLU A 39 12.12 28.08 -12.50
CA GLU A 39 11.28 26.97 -12.97
C GLU A 39 10.53 26.31 -11.81
N GLU A 40 9.33 25.79 -12.09
CA GLU A 40 8.64 24.93 -11.13
C GLU A 40 9.47 23.67 -10.83
N PRO A 41 9.44 23.16 -9.58
CA PRO A 41 10.17 21.96 -9.20
C PRO A 41 9.81 20.76 -10.08
N LYS A 42 10.84 20.06 -10.58
CA LYS A 42 10.69 18.86 -11.41
C LYS A 42 11.21 17.64 -10.67
N ILE A 43 10.70 16.47 -11.03
CA ILE A 43 11.24 15.20 -10.54
C ILE A 43 12.11 14.57 -11.63
N LEU A 44 13.38 14.36 -11.34
CA LEU A 44 14.26 13.51 -12.14
C LEU A 44 13.98 12.06 -11.78
N CYS A 45 13.31 11.33 -12.67
CA CYS A 45 12.84 9.97 -12.41
C CYS A 45 14.00 8.96 -12.40
N ASP A 46 14.09 8.16 -11.34
CA ASP A 46 15.06 7.08 -11.19
C ASP A 46 14.39 5.69 -11.33
N ASP A 47 13.15 5.53 -10.86
CA ASP A 47 12.44 4.25 -10.80
C ASP A 47 10.91 4.44 -10.87
N ILE A 48 10.23 3.50 -11.54
CA ILE A 48 8.77 3.51 -11.73
C ILE A 48 8.22 2.14 -11.38
N LYS A 49 7.16 2.09 -10.57
CA LYS A 49 6.44 0.86 -10.22
C LYS A 49 4.95 1.02 -10.44
N LEU A 50 4.25 -0.07 -10.78
CA LEU A 50 2.79 -0.06 -10.75
C LEU A 50 2.34 0.16 -9.30
N LEU A 51 1.39 1.08 -9.10
CA LEU A 51 0.85 1.34 -7.77
C LEU A 51 0.29 0.06 -7.14
N SER A 52 -0.32 -0.81 -7.95
CA SER A 52 -0.88 -2.10 -7.54
C SER A 52 0.16 -3.06 -6.92
N GLN A 53 1.42 -2.98 -7.34
CA GLN A 53 2.50 -3.82 -6.80
C GLN A 53 3.04 -3.30 -5.46
N VAL A 54 2.85 -2.00 -5.18
CA VAL A 54 3.37 -1.35 -3.97
C VAL A 54 2.33 -1.34 -2.85
N VAL A 55 1.04 -1.30 -3.20
CA VAL A 55 -0.04 -1.31 -2.21
C VAL A 55 -0.20 -2.73 -1.65
N VAL A 56 0.48 -2.99 -0.53
CA VAL A 56 0.17 -4.16 0.31
C VAL A 56 -1.16 -3.90 1.00
N LYS A 57 -2.21 -4.59 0.55
CA LYS A 57 -3.49 -4.61 1.25
C LYS A 57 -3.27 -5.10 2.68
N LYS A 58 -3.90 -4.46 3.65
CA LYS A 58 -3.87 -4.85 5.07
C LYS A 58 -5.30 -4.87 5.58
N LEU A 59 -5.63 -5.85 6.41
CA LEU A 59 -6.90 -5.88 7.12
C LEU A 59 -6.77 -5.11 8.42
N TYR A 60 -7.61 -4.09 8.59
CA TYR A 60 -7.73 -3.34 9.84
C TYR A 60 -8.99 -3.79 10.57
N ILE A 61 -8.83 -4.27 11.81
CA ILE A 61 -9.94 -4.66 12.68
C ILE A 61 -9.95 -3.68 13.84
N ASN A 62 -10.99 -2.86 13.94
CA ASN A 62 -11.18 -1.94 15.04
C ASN A 62 -12.16 -2.52 16.05
N MET A 63 -11.72 -2.71 17.29
CA MET A 63 -12.53 -3.25 18.36
C MET A 63 -12.30 -2.49 19.66
N GLU A 64 -13.37 -2.23 20.40
CA GLU A 64 -13.29 -1.57 21.71
C GLU A 64 -13.14 -2.61 22.83
N ASP A 65 -13.80 -3.75 22.68
CA ASP A 65 -13.78 -4.82 23.67
C ASP A 65 -12.59 -5.78 23.47
N SER A 66 -11.66 -5.79 24.42
CA SER A 66 -10.51 -6.70 24.41
C SER A 66 -10.87 -8.17 24.64
N SER A 67 -12.06 -8.46 25.17
CA SER A 67 -12.50 -9.82 25.51
C SER A 67 -12.70 -10.68 24.27
N LYS A 68 -13.09 -10.06 23.14
CA LYS A 68 -13.36 -10.74 21.86
C LYS A 68 -12.10 -11.06 21.05
N ILE A 69 -10.92 -10.70 21.56
CA ILE A 69 -9.68 -10.88 20.81
C ILE A 69 -9.41 -12.35 20.48
N GLU A 70 -9.80 -13.28 21.36
CA GLU A 70 -9.56 -14.71 21.16
C GLU A 70 -10.50 -15.30 20.11
N GLU A 71 -11.77 -14.89 20.09
CA GLU A 71 -12.73 -15.25 19.05
C GLU A 71 -12.25 -14.78 17.66
N VAL A 72 -11.79 -13.52 17.59
CA VAL A 72 -11.25 -12.95 16.34
C VAL A 72 -10.03 -13.74 15.88
N LYS A 73 -9.09 -14.09 16.78
CA LYS A 73 -7.93 -14.92 16.40
C LYS A 73 -8.34 -16.26 15.82
N GLU A 74 -9.33 -16.93 16.41
CA GLU A 74 -9.83 -18.22 15.91
C GLU A 74 -10.45 -18.08 14.51
N VAL A 75 -11.14 -16.98 14.23
CA VAL A 75 -11.65 -16.68 12.88
C VAL A 75 -10.50 -16.42 11.90
N LEU A 76 -9.48 -15.65 12.30
CA LEU A 76 -8.32 -15.36 11.45
C LEU A 76 -7.53 -16.64 11.10
N LYS A 77 -7.30 -17.53 12.07
CA LYS A 77 -6.60 -18.82 11.85
C LYS A 77 -7.31 -19.73 10.84
N LYS A 78 -8.64 -19.62 10.70
CA LYS A 78 -9.43 -20.41 9.73
C LYS A 78 -9.28 -19.93 8.30
N CYS A 79 -8.70 -18.74 8.07
CA CYS A 79 -8.55 -18.16 6.74
C CYS A 79 -7.12 -17.66 6.47
N PRO A 80 -6.09 -18.52 6.55
CA PRO A 80 -4.70 -18.10 6.43
C PRO A 80 -4.39 -17.52 5.05
N GLY A 81 -3.47 -16.56 4.98
CA GLY A 81 -3.01 -15.98 3.73
C GLY A 81 -1.85 -14.99 3.89
N ASN A 82 -1.62 -14.18 2.86
CA ASN A 82 -0.48 -13.26 2.78
C ASN A 82 -0.82 -11.81 3.15
N MET A 83 -2.06 -11.52 3.53
CA MET A 83 -2.49 -10.17 3.89
C MET A 83 -2.22 -9.90 5.39
N PRO A 84 -1.40 -8.90 5.72
CA PRO A 84 -1.15 -8.53 7.12
C PRO A 84 -2.43 -8.03 7.81
N VAL A 85 -2.55 -8.35 9.10
CA VAL A 85 -3.68 -7.91 9.94
C VAL A 85 -3.17 -6.94 11.00
N VAL A 86 -3.90 -5.84 11.19
CA VAL A 86 -3.67 -4.83 12.22
C VAL A 86 -4.93 -4.73 13.08
N LEU A 87 -4.78 -4.95 14.38
CA LEU A 87 -5.86 -4.85 15.36
C LEU A 87 -5.74 -3.50 16.07
N LYS A 88 -6.83 -2.73 16.11
CA LYS A 88 -6.95 -1.54 16.94
C LYS A 88 -7.82 -1.91 18.14
N VAL A 89 -7.22 -1.93 19.34
CA VAL A 89 -7.91 -2.24 20.60
C VAL A 89 -7.77 -1.06 21.55
N ASN A 90 -8.87 -0.45 21.98
CA ASN A 90 -8.86 0.72 22.88
C ASN A 90 -7.88 1.82 22.42
N SER A 91 -7.93 2.16 21.13
CA SER A 91 -7.03 3.12 20.47
C SER A 91 -5.55 2.73 20.37
N LYS A 92 -5.16 1.53 20.82
CA LYS A 92 -3.81 0.97 20.59
C LYS A 92 -3.79 0.13 19.32
N LEU A 93 -2.82 0.37 18.45
CA LEU A 93 -2.59 -0.43 17.25
C LEU A 93 -1.61 -1.58 17.57
N LEU A 94 -2.01 -2.79 17.22
CA LEU A 94 -1.25 -4.02 17.39
C LEU A 94 -1.11 -4.71 16.03
N ALA A 95 0.13 -4.93 15.59
CA ALA A 95 0.39 -5.74 14.41
C ALA A 95 0.25 -7.23 14.77
N ALA A 96 -0.59 -7.94 14.02
CA ALA A 96 -0.74 -9.38 14.22
C ALA A 96 0.52 -10.12 13.74
N LYS A 97 0.86 -11.20 14.44
CA LYS A 97 1.92 -12.12 14.01
C LYS A 97 1.56 -12.79 12.67
N ARG A 98 2.57 -13.31 11.95
CA ARG A 98 2.39 -13.86 10.58
C ARG A 98 1.45 -15.07 10.52
N ASP A 99 1.32 -15.83 11.59
CA ASP A 99 0.37 -16.94 11.75
C ASP A 99 -1.10 -16.49 11.77
N LEU A 100 -1.35 -15.19 11.99
CA LEU A 100 -2.68 -14.58 11.94
C LEU A 100 -2.91 -13.75 10.67
N TRP A 101 -2.04 -13.87 9.66
CA TRP A 101 -2.25 -13.23 8.37
C TRP A 101 -3.28 -14.02 7.56
N VAL A 102 -4.07 -13.29 6.77
CA VAL A 102 -5.28 -13.84 6.17
C VAL A 102 -5.32 -13.67 4.66
N ASN A 103 -6.19 -14.41 3.99
CA ASN A 103 -6.36 -14.32 2.54
C ASN A 103 -7.25 -13.16 2.06
N GLY A 104 -7.97 -12.49 2.98
CA GLY A 104 -8.87 -11.38 2.64
C GLY A 104 -10.13 -11.80 1.88
N SER A 105 -10.55 -13.07 2.02
CA SER A 105 -11.77 -13.59 1.41
C SER A 105 -13.02 -12.85 1.90
N LYS A 106 -14.05 -12.75 1.03
CA LYS A 106 -15.35 -12.19 1.41
C LYS A 106 -16.01 -12.95 2.57
N GLU A 107 -15.73 -14.24 2.69
CA GLU A 107 -16.25 -15.09 3.77
C GLU A 107 -15.66 -14.70 5.13
N LEU A 108 -14.37 -14.37 5.18
CA LEU A 108 -13.73 -13.87 6.40
C LEU A 108 -14.39 -12.56 6.86
N ILE A 109 -14.63 -11.64 5.94
CA ILE A 109 -15.23 -10.33 6.24
C ILE A 109 -16.66 -10.49 6.78
N LYS A 110 -17.41 -11.51 6.34
CA LYS A 110 -18.75 -11.80 6.87
C LYS A 110 -18.75 -12.42 8.27
N LYS A 111 -17.64 -13.00 8.70
CA LYS A 111 -17.49 -13.69 9.99
C LYS A 111 -16.88 -12.81 11.08
N LEU A 112 -16.35 -11.64 10.71
CA LEU A 112 -15.82 -10.60 11.60
C LEU A 112 -16.91 -9.56 11.90
#